data_AF-A0A1A8PVX6-F1
#
_entry.id   AF-A0A1A8PVX6-F1
#
_cell.length_a   1.000
_cell.length_b   1.000
_cell.length_c   1.000
_cell.angle_alpha   90.00
_cell.angle_beta   90.00
_cell.angle_gamma   90.00
#
_symmetry.space_group_name_H-M   'P 1'
#
loop_
_entity.id
_entity.type
_entity.pdbx_description
1 polymer ?
#
loop_
_entity_poly.entity_id
_entity_poly.type
_entity_poly.pdbx_seq_one_letter_code
_entity_poly.pdbx_strand_id
1 'polypeptide(L)'
;SIQRACETMTEPDSNVSDAVDVRQELDLRIGASFTRFQTLRLQKIFPESLANQLISYGSCQFPTLGFVVERFKAIQAFIPETFYKIKVLHEVDEDCVEFNWKRNRLFNHTACLVLYQICMEDPIATVTSVTSKPKSKWRPLPLDTVELEKLASRKLRINAKETMKIAEKLYTQGFISYPRTE
;
A
#
# COMPACT_ATOMS: atom_id res chain seq x y z
N SER A 1 -1.03 -17.31 30.90
CA SER A 1 -2.30 -17.04 30.19
C SER A 1 -3.30 -18.16 30.44
N ILE A 2 -2.94 -19.41 30.16
CA ILE A 2 -3.84 -20.58 30.28
C ILE A 2 -4.42 -20.73 31.70
N GLN A 3 -3.58 -20.71 32.73
CA GLN A 3 -4.06 -20.83 34.12
C GLN A 3 -5.08 -19.73 34.47
N ARG A 4 -4.76 -18.47 34.13
CA ARG A 4 -5.68 -17.34 34.32
C ARG A 4 -7.02 -17.57 33.60
N ALA A 5 -7.00 -18.10 32.37
CA ALA A 5 -8.22 -18.40 31.63
C ALA A 5 -9.11 -19.46 32.31
N CYS A 6 -8.50 -20.47 32.95
CA CYS A 6 -9.25 -21.45 33.77
C CYS A 6 -9.87 -20.82 35.02
N GLU A 7 -9.22 -19.82 35.60
CA GLU A 7 -9.68 -19.10 36.79
C GLU A 7 -10.74 -18.04 36.46
N THR A 8 -10.77 -17.53 35.22
CA THR A 8 -11.68 -16.47 34.76
C THR A 8 -12.48 -16.90 33.53
N MET A 9 -13.25 -17.98 33.66
CA MET A 9 -14.12 -18.47 32.59
C MET A 9 -15.24 -17.45 32.27
N THR A 10 -15.64 -17.40 31.01
CA THR A 10 -16.72 -16.55 30.51
C THR A 10 -17.68 -17.37 29.67
N GLU A 11 -18.89 -16.86 29.45
CA GLU A 11 -19.83 -17.46 28.51
C GLU A 11 -19.39 -17.16 27.05
N PRO A 12 -19.65 -18.08 26.10
CA PRO A 12 -19.48 -17.79 24.68
C PRO A 12 -20.38 -16.64 24.23
N ASP A 13 -19.83 -15.68 23.49
CA ASP A 13 -20.58 -14.54 22.96
C ASP A 13 -21.34 -14.94 21.68
N SER A 14 -22.66 -15.04 21.78
CA SER A 14 -23.53 -15.37 20.64
C SER A 14 -23.51 -14.30 19.55
N ASN A 15 -23.31 -13.02 19.90
CA ASN A 15 -23.37 -11.94 18.92
C ASN A 15 -22.24 -12.02 17.90
N VAL A 16 -21.05 -12.42 18.34
CA VAL A 16 -19.89 -12.63 17.44
C VAL A 16 -20.12 -13.86 16.56
N SER A 17 -20.76 -14.90 17.08
CA SER A 17 -21.15 -16.08 16.29
C SER A 17 -22.18 -15.70 15.22
N ASP A 18 -23.26 -15.03 15.61
CA ASP A 18 -24.33 -14.60 14.71
C ASP A 18 -23.78 -13.67 13.61
N ALA A 19 -22.82 -12.80 13.92
CA ALA A 19 -22.15 -11.96 12.94
C ALA A 19 -21.36 -12.78 11.90
N VAL A 20 -20.73 -13.88 12.31
CA VAL A 20 -20.06 -14.81 11.38
C VAL A 20 -21.08 -15.52 10.49
N ASP A 21 -22.20 -15.96 11.04
CA ASP A 21 -23.27 -16.65 10.29
C ASP A 21 -23.93 -15.73 9.25
N VAL A 22 -24.24 -14.49 9.64
CA VAL A 22 -24.75 -13.46 8.71
C VAL A 22 -23.77 -13.24 7.57
N ARG A 23 -22.47 -13.13 7.85
CA ARG A 23 -21.45 -12.95 6.80
C ARG A 23 -21.40 -14.15 5.86
N GLN A 24 -21.41 -15.38 6.39
CA GLN A 24 -21.41 -16.60 5.57
C GLN A 24 -22.63 -16.67 4.64
N GLU A 25 -23.81 -16.33 5.15
CA GLU A 25 -25.04 -16.33 4.38
C GLU A 25 -25.01 -15.28 3.27
N LEU A 26 -24.57 -14.05 3.58
CA LEU A 26 -24.43 -12.98 2.58
C LEU A 26 -23.43 -13.36 1.49
N ASP A 27 -22.25 -13.85 1.86
CA ASP A 27 -21.21 -14.25 0.92
C ASP A 27 -21.69 -15.37 0.00
N LEU A 28 -22.41 -16.38 0.54
CA LEU A 28 -22.97 -17.48 -0.24
C LEU A 28 -24.07 -17.00 -1.20
N ARG A 29 -25.06 -16.25 -0.69
CA ARG A 29 -26.22 -15.81 -1.50
C ARG A 29 -25.79 -14.88 -2.62
N ILE A 30 -24.99 -13.86 -2.32
CA ILE A 30 -24.48 -12.89 -3.30
C ILE A 30 -23.54 -13.60 -4.26
N GLY A 31 -22.56 -14.35 -3.74
CA GLY A 31 -21.55 -15.03 -4.54
C GLY A 31 -22.16 -16.02 -5.53
N ALA A 32 -23.06 -16.90 -5.08
CA ALA A 32 -23.70 -17.89 -5.94
C ALA A 32 -24.60 -17.23 -7.00
N SER A 33 -25.36 -16.20 -6.64
CA SER A 33 -26.31 -15.55 -7.55
C SER A 33 -25.59 -14.86 -8.70
N PHE A 34 -24.61 -13.99 -8.40
CA PHE A 34 -23.88 -13.26 -9.42
C PHE A 34 -22.94 -14.15 -10.22
N THR A 35 -22.24 -15.10 -9.57
CA THR A 35 -21.35 -16.05 -10.25
C THR A 35 -22.10 -16.88 -11.29
N ARG A 36 -23.25 -17.48 -10.93
CA ARG A 36 -24.07 -18.27 -11.86
C ARG A 36 -24.59 -17.41 -13.01
N PHE A 37 -25.13 -16.24 -12.70
CA PHE A 37 -25.65 -15.31 -13.71
C PHE A 37 -24.57 -14.93 -14.74
N GLN A 38 -23.43 -14.41 -14.30
CA GLN A 38 -22.41 -13.90 -15.20
C GLN A 38 -21.67 -15.02 -15.95
N THR A 39 -21.40 -16.15 -15.29
CA THR A 39 -20.74 -17.30 -15.94
C THR A 39 -21.61 -17.83 -17.08
N LEU A 40 -22.88 -18.15 -16.81
CA LEU A 40 -23.79 -18.71 -17.83
C LEU A 40 -24.06 -17.70 -18.96
N ARG A 41 -24.09 -16.41 -18.65
CA ARG A 41 -24.28 -15.36 -19.66
C ARG A 41 -23.04 -15.17 -20.54
N LEU A 42 -21.87 -15.00 -19.95
CA LEU A 42 -20.64 -14.67 -20.67
C LEU A 42 -20.08 -15.87 -21.45
N GLN A 43 -20.25 -17.10 -20.96
CA GLN A 43 -19.91 -18.30 -21.73
C GLN A 43 -20.74 -18.42 -23.01
N LYS A 44 -22.01 -18.00 -22.99
CA LYS A 44 -22.87 -17.96 -24.19
C LYS A 44 -22.46 -16.86 -25.17
N ILE A 45 -22.02 -15.71 -24.67
CA ILE A 45 -21.64 -14.56 -25.51
C ILE A 45 -20.24 -14.74 -26.11
N PHE A 46 -19.30 -15.29 -25.34
CA PHE A 46 -17.89 -15.46 -25.73
C PHE A 46 -17.46 -16.94 -25.61
N PRO A 47 -18.06 -17.85 -26.39
CA PRO A 47 -17.83 -19.28 -26.24
C PRO A 47 -16.37 -19.67 -26.51
N GLU A 48 -15.71 -19.06 -27.50
CA GLU A 48 -14.33 -19.41 -27.86
C GLU A 48 -13.32 -19.04 -26.75
N SER A 49 -13.54 -17.91 -26.07
CA SER A 49 -12.59 -17.39 -25.07
C SER A 49 -12.88 -17.84 -23.64
N LEU A 50 -14.15 -18.13 -23.32
CA LEU A 50 -14.61 -18.39 -21.97
C LEU A 50 -15.24 -19.78 -21.78
N ALA A 51 -15.25 -20.65 -22.80
CA ALA A 51 -15.73 -22.02 -22.66
C ALA A 51 -15.08 -22.70 -21.44
N ASN A 52 -15.92 -23.23 -20.55
CA ASN A 52 -15.54 -23.91 -19.31
C ASN A 52 -14.82 -23.04 -18.25
N GLN A 53 -14.75 -21.72 -18.43
CA GLN A 53 -14.21 -20.83 -17.39
C GLN A 53 -15.30 -20.41 -16.40
N LEU A 54 -15.01 -20.56 -15.11
CA LEU A 54 -15.84 -20.01 -14.03
C LEU A 54 -15.51 -18.53 -13.84
N ILE A 55 -16.52 -17.67 -13.96
CA ILE A 55 -16.36 -16.23 -13.76
C ILE A 55 -17.00 -15.93 -12.42
N SER A 56 -16.19 -15.93 -11.35
CA SER A 56 -16.68 -15.74 -9.99
C SER A 56 -16.93 -14.27 -9.65
N TYR A 57 -17.90 -14.05 -8.78
CA TYR A 57 -18.19 -12.76 -8.15
C TYR A 57 -18.19 -12.92 -6.63
N GLY A 58 -17.60 -11.95 -5.93
CA GLY A 58 -17.65 -11.87 -4.48
C GLY A 58 -17.75 -10.41 -4.04
N SER A 59 -18.57 -10.15 -3.01
CA SER A 59 -18.85 -8.83 -2.45
C SER A 59 -17.57 -8.06 -2.05
N CYS A 60 -16.57 -8.76 -1.49
CA CYS A 60 -15.27 -8.19 -1.12
C CYS A 60 -14.20 -8.38 -2.22
N GLN A 61 -14.26 -9.48 -2.98
CA GLN A 61 -13.31 -9.75 -4.08
C GLN A 61 -13.42 -8.71 -5.20
N PHE A 62 -14.65 -8.29 -5.54
CA PHE A 62 -14.91 -7.36 -6.63
C PHE A 62 -14.31 -5.95 -6.40
N PRO A 63 -14.57 -5.25 -5.26
CA PRO A 63 -13.92 -3.97 -4.99
C PRO A 63 -12.40 -4.11 -4.81
N THR A 64 -11.92 -5.26 -4.29
CA THR A 64 -10.47 -5.52 -4.18
C THR A 64 -9.79 -5.55 -5.55
N LEU A 65 -10.40 -6.22 -6.54
CA LEU A 65 -9.95 -6.16 -7.93
C LEU A 65 -10.10 -4.73 -8.49
N GLY A 66 -11.14 -4.01 -8.06
CA GLY A 66 -11.37 -2.61 -8.38
C GLY A 66 -10.14 -1.73 -8.14
N PHE A 67 -9.50 -1.83 -6.97
CA PHE A 67 -8.28 -1.06 -6.66
C PHE A 67 -7.13 -1.34 -7.63
N VAL A 68 -6.96 -2.60 -8.05
CA VAL A 68 -5.92 -2.99 -9.01
C VAL A 68 -6.20 -2.39 -10.38
N VAL A 69 -7.44 -2.52 -10.86
CA VAL A 69 -7.87 -1.99 -12.17
C VAL A 69 -7.85 -0.47 -12.18
N GLU A 70 -8.26 0.19 -11.09
CA GLU A 70 -8.20 1.64 -10.93
C GLU A 70 -6.75 2.13 -11.05
N ARG A 71 -5.82 1.52 -10.32
CA ARG A 71 -4.40 1.87 -10.43
C ARG A 71 -3.86 1.66 -11.84
N PHE A 72 -4.23 0.55 -12.48
CA PHE A 72 -3.83 0.26 -13.85
C PHE A 72 -4.32 1.35 -14.82
N LYS A 73 -5.61 1.73 -14.75
CA LYS A 73 -6.18 2.79 -15.57
C LYS A 73 -5.55 4.16 -15.29
N ALA A 74 -5.28 4.47 -14.02
CA ALA A 74 -4.60 5.71 -13.65
C ALA A 74 -3.19 5.80 -14.26
N ILE A 75 -2.45 4.68 -14.31
CA ILE A 75 -1.14 4.61 -14.98
C ILE A 75 -1.30 4.77 -16.50
N GLN A 76 -2.28 4.11 -17.12
CA GLN A 76 -2.53 4.23 -18.56
C GLN A 76 -2.96 5.65 -18.98
N ALA A 77 -3.74 6.33 -18.14
CA ALA A 77 -4.22 7.69 -18.39
C ALA A 77 -3.19 8.77 -18.01
N PHE A 78 -2.07 8.40 -17.39
CA PHE A 78 -1.05 9.35 -16.98
C PHE A 78 -0.32 9.90 -18.22
N ILE A 79 -0.37 11.21 -18.42
CA ILE A 79 0.37 11.92 -19.46
C ILE A 79 1.60 12.54 -18.79
N PRO A 80 2.82 12.03 -19.00
CA PRO A 80 4.02 12.61 -18.42
C PRO A 80 4.27 14.01 -18.96
N GLU A 81 4.51 14.96 -18.07
CA GLU A 81 4.85 16.34 -18.43
C GLU A 81 6.34 16.61 -18.22
N THR A 82 6.97 17.21 -19.23
CA THR A 82 8.37 17.63 -19.12
C THR A 82 8.47 18.80 -18.15
N PHE A 83 9.41 18.70 -17.21
CA PHE A 83 9.72 19.79 -16.29
C PHE A 83 11.23 20.04 -16.27
N TYR A 84 11.59 21.25 -15.87
CA TYR A 84 12.94 21.77 -15.81
C TYR A 84 13.23 22.22 -14.39
N LYS A 85 14.45 21.99 -13.91
CA LYS A 85 14.94 22.51 -12.62
C LYS A 85 16.37 22.98 -12.78
N ILE A 86 16.74 24.01 -12.02
CA ILE A 86 18.12 24.47 -11.92
C ILE A 86 18.80 23.61 -10.86
N LYS A 87 19.87 22.90 -11.25
CA LYS A 87 20.68 22.08 -10.36
C LYS A 87 21.99 22.80 -10.11
N VAL A 88 22.34 23.03 -8.84
CA VAL A 88 23.60 23.67 -8.44
C VAL A 88 24.40 22.69 -7.61
N LEU A 89 25.66 22.49 -7.99
CA LEU A 89 26.62 21.62 -7.32
C LEU A 89 27.78 22.49 -6.82
N HIS A 90 28.30 22.16 -5.65
CA HIS A 90 29.50 22.78 -5.10
C HIS A 90 30.42 21.66 -4.62
N GLU A 91 31.63 21.61 -5.16
CA GLU A 91 32.66 20.65 -4.80
C GLU A 91 33.59 21.28 -3.77
N VAL A 92 33.78 20.60 -2.65
CA VAL A 92 34.70 21.00 -1.57
C VAL A 92 35.49 19.77 -1.17
N ASP A 93 36.80 19.79 -1.38
CA ASP A 93 37.70 18.66 -1.13
C ASP A 93 37.25 17.38 -1.85
N GLU A 94 36.82 16.34 -1.10
CA GLU A 94 36.28 15.08 -1.64
C GLU A 94 34.74 15.03 -1.68
N ASP A 95 34.06 16.08 -1.20
CA ASP A 95 32.61 16.14 -1.10
C ASP A 95 31.98 16.95 -2.25
N CYS A 96 30.82 16.47 -2.74
CA CYS A 96 29.99 17.19 -3.70
C CYS A 96 28.60 17.45 -3.10
N VAL A 97 28.24 18.71 -2.92
CA VAL A 97 26.97 19.12 -2.32
C VAL A 97 26.00 19.61 -3.39
N GLU A 98 24.82 18.98 -3.47
CA GLU A 98 23.70 19.44 -4.30
C GLU A 98 22.79 20.40 -3.53
N PHE A 99 22.65 21.63 -4.02
CA PHE A 99 21.71 22.60 -3.50
C PHE A 99 20.36 22.48 -4.21
N ASN A 100 19.31 22.23 -3.43
CA ASN A 100 17.95 22.14 -3.95
C ASN A 100 17.37 23.53 -4.24
N TRP A 101 16.89 23.72 -5.46
CA TRP A 101 16.24 24.96 -5.85
C TRP A 101 14.96 25.20 -5.06
N LYS A 102 14.82 26.38 -4.45
CA LYS A 102 13.65 26.74 -3.62
C LYS A 102 12.31 26.67 -4.38
N ARG A 103 12.32 26.85 -5.71
CA ARG A 103 11.13 26.70 -6.57
C ARG A 103 10.83 25.26 -6.99
N ASN A 104 11.66 24.30 -6.60
CA ASN A 104 11.59 22.87 -6.94
C ASN A 104 11.75 22.60 -8.46
N ARG A 105 10.72 22.88 -9.27
CA ARG A 105 10.68 22.64 -10.72
C ARG A 105 9.70 23.56 -11.44
N LEU A 106 9.89 23.78 -12.74
CA LEU A 106 8.98 24.50 -13.64
C LEU A 106 8.60 23.63 -14.84
N PHE A 107 7.34 23.69 -15.29
CA PHE A 107 6.86 22.98 -16.48
C PHE A 107 7.02 23.79 -17.78
N ASN A 108 7.49 25.03 -17.68
CA ASN A 108 7.74 25.89 -18.82
C ASN A 108 9.26 26.04 -19.04
N HIS A 109 9.71 25.66 -20.24
CA HIS A 109 11.13 25.72 -20.61
C HIS A 109 11.66 27.15 -20.57
N THR A 110 11.00 28.09 -21.24
CA THR A 110 11.40 29.49 -21.34
C THR A 110 11.53 30.15 -19.96
N ALA A 111 10.56 29.93 -19.09
CA ALA A 111 10.59 30.46 -17.73
C ALA A 111 11.78 29.92 -16.93
N CYS A 112 12.11 28.63 -17.06
CA CYS A 112 13.30 28.05 -16.43
C CYS A 112 14.59 28.57 -17.05
N LEU A 113 14.62 28.75 -18.37
CA LEU A 113 15.79 29.23 -19.11
C LEU A 113 16.15 30.67 -18.74
N VAL A 114 15.17 31.57 -18.65
CA VAL A 114 15.39 32.97 -18.23
C VAL A 114 16.01 33.02 -16.84
N LEU A 115 15.50 32.21 -15.90
CA LEU A 115 16.03 32.16 -14.54
C LEU A 115 17.43 31.55 -14.49
N TYR A 116 17.68 30.54 -15.32
CA TYR A 116 19.00 29.95 -15.47
C TYR A 116 20.02 30.96 -16.02
N GLN A 117 19.65 31.74 -17.04
CA GLN A 117 20.50 32.79 -17.61
C GLN A 117 20.87 33.85 -16.55
N ILE A 118 19.90 34.31 -15.76
CA ILE A 118 20.15 35.24 -14.63
C ILE A 118 21.16 34.63 -13.64
N CYS A 119 21.08 33.33 -13.35
CA CYS A 119 22.06 32.66 -12.49
C CYS A 119 23.45 32.49 -13.12
N MET A 120 23.56 32.48 -14.45
CA MET A 120 24.84 32.37 -15.16
C MET A 120 25.53 33.72 -15.38
N GLU A 121 24.77 34.82 -15.39
CA GLU A 121 25.32 36.19 -15.47
C GLU A 121 26.15 36.54 -14.23
N ASP A 122 25.71 36.13 -13.04
CA ASP A 122 26.47 36.25 -11.79
C ASP A 122 26.34 34.95 -10.98
N PRO A 123 27.25 33.97 -11.18
CA PRO A 123 27.16 32.66 -10.54
C PRO A 123 27.70 32.65 -9.10
N ILE A 124 28.05 33.80 -8.52
CA ILE A 124 28.62 33.87 -7.17
C ILE A 124 27.52 33.59 -6.13
N ALA A 125 27.58 32.41 -5.51
CA ALA A 125 26.66 32.04 -4.44
C ALA A 125 27.03 32.72 -3.13
N THR A 126 26.05 33.36 -2.48
CA THR A 126 26.21 33.92 -1.13
C THR A 126 25.38 33.12 -0.12
N VAL A 127 25.99 32.72 0.99
CA VAL A 127 25.28 32.06 2.09
C VAL A 127 24.36 33.06 2.78
N THR A 128 23.05 32.86 2.62
CA THR A 128 22.03 33.74 3.21
C THR A 128 21.62 33.36 4.62
N SER A 129 21.64 32.06 4.94
CA SER A 129 21.29 31.55 6.27
C SER A 129 21.84 30.14 6.48
N VAL A 130 22.26 29.85 7.72
CA VAL A 130 22.64 28.50 8.15
C VAL A 130 21.82 28.18 9.40
N THR A 131 21.02 27.11 9.33
CA THR A 131 20.20 26.68 10.46
C THR A 131 20.44 25.21 10.75
N SER A 132 20.63 24.88 12.02
CA SER A 132 20.73 23.51 12.51
C SER A 132 19.68 23.30 13.58
N LYS A 133 18.92 22.21 13.47
CA LYS A 133 17.89 21.84 14.43
C LYS A 133 18.01 20.35 14.74
N PRO A 134 17.93 19.93 16.01
CA PRO A 134 17.91 18.52 16.34
C PRO A 134 16.67 17.88 15.71
N LYS A 135 16.85 16.73 15.04
CA LYS A 135 15.77 15.96 14.42
C LYS A 135 15.81 14.54 14.95
N SER A 136 14.70 14.06 15.48
CA SER A 136 14.54 12.68 15.93
C SER A 136 13.73 11.87 14.93
N LYS A 137 14.11 10.62 14.70
CA LYS A 137 13.30 9.63 13.99
C LYS A 137 12.58 8.76 15.01
N TRP A 138 11.26 8.67 14.92
CA TRP A 138 10.47 7.91 15.88
C TRP A 138 10.70 6.41 15.73
N ARG A 139 10.66 5.69 16.86
CA ARG A 139 10.61 4.23 16.90
C ARG A 139 9.26 3.74 16.35
N PRO A 140 9.16 2.51 15.84
CA PRO A 140 7.89 1.96 15.38
C PRO A 140 6.87 1.90 16.53
N LEU A 141 5.59 1.96 16.16
CA LEU A 141 4.47 1.67 17.05
C LEU A 141 4.41 0.16 17.36
N PRO A 142 3.66 -0.25 18.41
CA PRO A 142 3.31 -1.65 18.60
C PRO A 142 2.72 -2.25 17.33
N LEU A 143 3.04 -3.53 17.08
CA LEU A 143 2.71 -4.19 15.83
C LEU A 143 1.30 -4.77 15.87
N ASP A 144 0.44 -4.33 14.95
CA ASP A 144 -0.87 -4.92 14.67
C ASP A 144 -0.79 -5.92 13.48
N THR A 145 -1.90 -6.58 13.15
CA THR A 145 -1.95 -7.53 12.03
C THR A 145 -1.65 -6.87 10.69
N VAL A 146 -2.16 -5.67 10.46
CA VAL A 146 -2.06 -4.98 9.17
C VAL A 146 -0.62 -4.55 8.88
N GLU A 147 0.06 -3.97 9.87
CA GLU A 147 1.47 -3.59 9.77
C GLU A 147 2.38 -4.82 9.72
N LEU A 148 2.04 -5.92 10.41
CA LEU A 148 2.76 -7.19 10.25
C LEU A 148 2.73 -7.67 8.79
N GLU A 149 1.54 -7.75 8.18
CA GLU A 149 1.38 -8.19 6.79
C GLU A 149 2.10 -7.25 5.79
N LYS A 150 1.96 -5.93 5.98
CA LYS A 150 2.64 -4.93 5.15
C LYS A 150 4.15 -4.99 5.28
N LEU A 151 4.68 -5.13 6.50
CA LEU A 151 6.12 -5.17 6.74
C LEU A 151 6.72 -6.49 6.27
N ALA A 152 6.05 -7.62 6.50
CA ALA A 152 6.49 -8.92 5.98
C ALA A 152 6.57 -8.91 4.44
N SER A 153 5.57 -8.36 3.76
CA SER A 153 5.58 -8.21 2.30
C SER A 153 6.70 -7.27 1.81
N ARG A 154 6.82 -6.07 2.40
CA ARG A 154 7.80 -5.06 1.96
C ARG A 154 9.24 -5.40 2.31
N LYS A 155 9.49 -5.98 3.49
CA LYS A 155 10.83 -6.19 4.05
C LYS A 155 11.32 -7.62 3.93
N LEU A 156 10.45 -8.61 4.09
CA LEU A 156 10.80 -10.03 4.09
C LEU A 156 10.39 -10.75 2.80
N ARG A 157 9.63 -10.08 1.92
CA ARG A 157 9.10 -10.65 0.67
C ARG A 157 8.19 -11.87 0.87
N ILE A 158 7.54 -11.95 2.03
CA ILE A 158 6.55 -12.99 2.34
C ILE A 158 5.16 -12.41 2.09
N ASN A 159 4.32 -13.12 1.34
CA ASN A 159 2.95 -12.66 1.10
C ASN A 159 2.10 -12.72 2.38
N ALA A 160 0.99 -11.96 2.43
CA ALA A 160 0.14 -11.86 3.62
C ALA A 160 -0.40 -13.22 4.10
N LYS A 161 -0.85 -14.08 3.16
CA LYS A 161 -1.39 -15.42 3.48
C LYS A 161 -0.36 -16.31 4.20
N GLU A 162 0.87 -16.37 3.68
CA GLU A 162 1.93 -17.16 4.30
C GLU A 162 2.42 -16.52 5.60
N THR A 163 2.43 -15.19 5.69
CA THR A 163 2.74 -14.44 6.92
C THR A 163 1.78 -14.85 8.04
N MET A 164 0.47 -14.84 7.79
CA MET A 164 -0.53 -15.22 8.78
C MET A 164 -0.44 -16.70 9.17
N LYS A 165 -0.19 -17.59 8.21
CA LYS A 165 0.01 -19.02 8.48
C LYS A 165 1.23 -19.27 9.39
N ILE A 166 2.36 -18.60 9.11
CA ILE A 166 3.56 -18.71 9.95
C ILE A 166 3.30 -18.11 11.33
N ALA A 167 2.67 -16.94 11.40
CA ALA A 167 2.36 -16.28 12.67
C ALA A 167 1.43 -17.15 13.54
N GLU A 168 0.39 -17.75 12.97
CA GLU A 168 -0.50 -18.69 13.69
C GLU A 168 0.26 -19.91 14.20
N LYS A 169 1.19 -20.45 13.40
CA LYS A 169 2.05 -21.56 13.84
C LYS A 169 2.92 -21.14 15.03
N LEU A 170 3.53 -19.96 14.97
CA LEU A 170 4.37 -19.42 16.05
C LEU A 170 3.56 -19.13 17.32
N TYR A 171 2.34 -18.63 17.18
CA TYR A 171 1.39 -18.45 18.29
C TYR A 171 1.05 -19.79 18.94
N THR A 172 0.73 -20.81 18.13
CA THR A 172 0.40 -22.17 18.61
C THR A 172 1.58 -22.80 19.36
N GLN A 173 2.81 -22.50 18.93
CA GLN A 173 4.04 -22.93 19.60
C GLN A 173 4.42 -22.07 20.82
N GLY A 174 3.69 -20.98 21.10
CA GLY A 174 3.91 -20.11 22.25
C GLY A 174 5.01 -19.06 22.07
N PHE A 175 5.50 -18.81 20.85
CA PHE A 175 6.57 -17.85 20.59
C PHE A 175 6.10 -16.40 20.51
N ILE A 176 4.85 -16.18 20.08
CA ILE A 176 4.25 -14.84 19.93
C ILE A 176 2.84 -14.81 20.52
N SER A 177 2.31 -13.60 20.76
CA SER A 177 0.89 -13.40 21.08
C SER A 177 0.00 -13.63 19.86
N TYR A 178 -1.32 -13.68 20.07
CA TYR A 178 -2.28 -13.95 19.00
C TYR A 178 -2.14 -12.90 17.86
N PRO A 179 -1.90 -13.31 16.61
CA PRO A 179 -1.47 -12.41 15.55
C PRO A 179 -2.62 -11.74 14.79
N ARG A 180 -3.87 -11.90 15.23
CA ARG A 180 -5.08 -11.29 14.65
C ARG A 180 -5.65 -10.28 15.63
N THR A 181 -5.14 -9.05 15.59
CA THR A 181 -5.51 -7.92 16.45
C THR A 181 -5.41 -6.61 15.66
N GLU A 182 -6.34 -5.71 15.97
CA GLU A 182 -6.33 -4.30 15.54
C GLU A 182 -5.57 -3.43 16.54
#